data_AF-A0A011QKZ4-F1
#
_entry.id   AF-A0A011QKZ4-F1
#
_cell.length_a   1.000
_cell.length_b   1.000
_cell.length_c   1.000
_cell.angle_alpha   90.00
_cell.angle_beta   90.00
_cell.angle_gamma   90.00
#
_symmetry.space_group_name_H-M   'P 1'
#
loop_
_entity.id
_entity.type
_entity.pdbx_description
1 polymer ?
#
loop_
_entity_poly.entity_id
_entity_poly.type
_entity_poly.pdbx_seq_one_letter_code
_entity_poly.pdbx_strand_id
1 'polypeptide(L)'
;MLPLLCAGMLPPSFVEYALRGGADGVLLNTCRPGGCEFRLGDRWTQERLAGEREPHLRRTVPAARLQLCAAGAGDEGTLSAALNDFRAP
;
A
#
# COMPACT_ATOMS: atom_id res chain seq x y z
N MET A 1 -11.82 13.32 2.54
CA MET A 1 -10.93 12.34 3.19
C MET A 1 -11.78 11.12 3.52
N LEU A 2 -11.48 9.95 2.94
CA LEU A 2 -12.17 8.71 3.30
C LEU A 2 -11.39 8.09 4.47
N PRO A 3 -11.91 8.09 5.71
CA PRO A 3 -11.21 7.45 6.82
C PRO A 3 -11.27 5.93 6.61
N LEU A 4 -10.12 5.30 6.38
CA LEU A 4 -9.98 3.86 6.36
C LEU A 4 -9.40 3.41 7.70
N LEU A 5 -10.05 2.44 8.34
CA LEU A 5 -9.54 1.84 9.58
C LEU A 5 -8.39 0.86 9.31
N CYS A 6 -8.31 0.33 8.08
CA CYS A 6 -7.32 -0.66 7.69
C CYS A 6 -6.95 -0.50 6.21
N ALA A 7 -5.67 -0.72 5.88
CA ALA A 7 -5.23 -0.82 4.49
C ALA A 7 -5.99 -1.89 3.69
N GLY A 8 -6.41 -2.98 4.35
CA GLY A 8 -7.19 -4.06 3.72
C GLY A 8 -8.60 -3.64 3.26
N MET A 9 -9.10 -2.48 3.70
CA MET A 9 -10.35 -1.88 3.20
C MET A 9 -10.15 -1.13 1.88
N LEU A 10 -8.91 -0.78 1.52
CA LEU A 10 -8.61 -0.07 0.29
C LEU A 10 -8.76 -1.02 -0.91
N PRO A 11 -9.64 -0.74 -1.88
CA PRO A 11 -9.66 -1.49 -3.13
C PRO A 11 -8.33 -1.30 -3.87
N PRO A 12 -7.69 -2.35 -4.41
CA PRO A 12 -6.41 -2.19 -5.10
C PRO A 12 -6.51 -1.29 -6.34
N SER A 13 -7.69 -1.22 -6.98
CA SER A 13 -7.96 -0.28 -8.08
C SER A 13 -7.77 1.19 -7.70
N PHE A 14 -7.72 1.51 -6.41
CA PHE A 14 -7.39 2.88 -5.97
C PHE A 14 -5.98 3.31 -6.39
N VAL A 15 -5.03 2.37 -6.49
CA VAL A 15 -3.68 2.66 -7.00
C VAL A 15 -3.78 3.15 -8.45
N GLU A 16 -4.52 2.44 -9.30
CA GLU A 16 -4.74 2.86 -10.69
C GLU A 16 -5.45 4.21 -10.78
N TYR A 17 -6.46 4.42 -9.94
CA TYR A 17 -7.17 5.69 -9.86
C TYR A 17 -6.22 6.84 -9.52
N ALA A 18 -5.37 6.69 -8.50
CA ALA A 18 -4.42 7.72 -8.09
C ALA A 18 -3.39 8.04 -9.18
N LEU A 19 -2.83 7.00 -9.83
CA LEU A 19 -1.87 7.18 -10.92
C LEU A 19 -2.51 7.87 -12.14
N ARG A 20 -3.75 7.52 -12.49
CA ARG A 20 -4.53 8.21 -13.54
C ARG A 20 -4.88 9.64 -13.17
N GLY A 21 -5.01 9.93 -11.89
CA GLY A 21 -5.17 11.28 -11.35
C GLY A 21 -3.91 12.14 -11.38
N GLY A 22 -2.78 11.60 -11.86
CA GLY A 22 -1.52 12.34 -12.01
C GLY A 22 -0.51 12.15 -10.89
N ALA A 23 -0.76 11.24 -9.93
CA ALA A 23 0.24 10.94 -8.90
C ALA A 23 1.48 10.25 -9.50
N ASP A 24 2.69 10.73 -9.22
CA ASP A 24 3.94 10.12 -9.70
C ASP A 24 4.15 8.70 -9.17
N GLY A 25 3.67 8.42 -7.96
CA GLY A 25 3.70 7.09 -7.36
C GLY A 25 2.70 6.99 -6.21
N VAL A 26 2.43 5.76 -5.77
CA VAL A 26 1.55 5.47 -4.63
C VAL A 26 2.33 4.65 -3.61
N LEU A 27 2.44 5.17 -2.38
CA LEU A 27 2.95 4.41 -1.24
C LEU A 27 1.77 4.03 -0.35
N LEU A 28 1.60 2.74 -0.09
CA LEU A 28 0.62 2.20 0.83
C LEU A 28 1.33 1.70 2.09
N ASN A 29 0.83 2.09 3.26
CA ASN A 29 1.32 1.59 4.54
C ASN A 29 0.36 0.55 5.12
N THR A 30 0.89 -0.56 5.62
CA THR A 30 0.15 -1.57 6.38
C THR A 30 0.72 -1.68 7.79
N CYS A 31 0.02 -2.40 8.67
CA CYS A 31 0.62 -2.91 9.90
C CYS A 31 1.82 -3.83 9.55
N ARG A 32 2.69 -4.09 10.54
CA ARG A 32 3.72 -5.13 10.43
C ARG A 32 3.08 -6.49 10.15
N PRO A 33 3.79 -7.42 9.46
CA PRO A 33 3.30 -8.77 9.21
C PRO A 33 2.79 -9.44 10.49
N GLY A 34 1.53 -9.87 10.49
CA GLY A 34 0.89 -10.52 11.64
C GLY A 34 0.52 -9.58 12.80
N GLY A 35 0.79 -8.28 12.68
CA GLY A 35 0.44 -7.25 13.65
C GLY A 35 -0.82 -6.45 13.27
N CYS A 36 -1.62 -6.93 12.31
CA CYS A 36 -2.82 -6.24 11.89
C CYS A 36 -3.97 -6.44 12.89
N GLU A 37 -4.54 -5.34 13.39
CA GLU A 37 -5.73 -5.35 14.26
C GLU A 37 -6.90 -6.12 13.62
N PHE A 38 -7.05 -5.99 12.30
CA PHE A 38 -8.09 -6.67 11.53
C PHE A 38 -7.63 -8.04 10.98
N ARG A 39 -6.72 -8.69 11.72
CA ARG A 39 -6.17 -10.05 11.53
C ARG A 39 -5.33 -10.24 10.28
N LEU A 40 -5.92 -10.08 9.09
CA LEU A 40 -5.30 -10.40 7.80
C LEU A 40 -5.21 -9.20 6.86
N GLY A 41 -5.47 -7.99 7.36
CA GLY A 41 -5.54 -6.78 6.54
C GLY A 41 -4.23 -6.45 5.83
N ASP A 42 -3.09 -6.62 6.51
CA ASP A 42 -1.74 -6.50 5.95
C ASP A 42 -1.53 -7.52 4.83
N ARG A 43 -1.75 -8.80 5.15
CA ARG A 43 -1.54 -9.93 4.23
C ARG A 43 -2.40 -9.80 2.98
N TRP A 44 -3.70 -9.54 3.13
CA TRP A 44 -4.60 -9.38 1.99
C TRP A 44 -4.26 -8.17 1.14
N THR A 45 -3.79 -7.07 1.75
CA THR A 45 -3.32 -5.92 0.97
C THR A 45 -2.14 -6.33 0.11
N GLN A 46 -1.14 -7.00 0.70
CA GLN A 46 0.03 -7.50 -0.02
C GLN A 46 -0.35 -8.46 -1.16
N GLU A 47 -1.16 -9.49 -0.88
CA GLU A 47 -1.58 -10.49 -1.88
C GLU A 47 -2.36 -9.84 -3.03
N ARG A 48 -3.23 -8.86 -2.76
CA ARG A 48 -3.98 -8.14 -3.80
C ARG A 48 -3.08 -7.29 -4.67
N LEU A 49 -2.10 -6.60 -4.09
CA LEU A 49 -1.13 -5.79 -4.85
C LEU A 49 -0.17 -6.67 -5.66
N ALA A 50 0.14 -7.87 -5.16
CA ALA A 50 0.99 -8.85 -5.84
C ALA A 50 0.28 -9.64 -6.96
N GLY A 51 -1.05 -9.55 -7.07
CA GLY A 51 -1.80 -10.35 -8.06
C GLY A 51 -2.17 -11.75 -7.58
N GLU A 52 -1.97 -12.05 -6.30
CA GLU A 52 -2.14 -13.39 -5.71
C GLU A 52 -3.55 -13.60 -5.12
N ARG A 53 -4.35 -12.53 -4.99
CA ARG A 53 -5.69 -12.56 -4.39
C ARG A 53 -6.66 -11.59 -5.05
N GLU A 54 -7.91 -12.03 -5.22
CA GLU A 54 -9.00 -11.18 -5.71
C GLU A 54 -9.62 -10.25 -4.62
N PRO A 55 -10.13 -9.06 -5.00
CA PRO A 55 -9.81 -8.38 -6.25
C PRO A 55 -8.32 -8.03 -6.28
N HIS A 56 -7.63 -8.26 -7.40
CA HIS A 56 -6.21 -7.97 -7.51
C HIS A 56 -5.92 -6.63 -8.21
N LEU A 57 -4.72 -6.10 -8.02
CA LEU A 57 -4.21 -4.95 -8.77
C LEU A 57 -3.89 -5.35 -10.22
N ARG A 58 -4.36 -4.57 -11.19
CA ARG A 58 -4.06 -4.86 -12.59
C ARG A 58 -2.57 -4.74 -12.86
N ARG A 59 -2.05 -5.68 -13.67
CA ARG A 59 -0.66 -5.72 -14.14
C ARG A 59 -0.21 -4.51 -14.97
N THR A 60 -1.14 -3.63 -15.34
CA THR A 60 -0.85 -2.37 -16.05
C THR A 60 -0.21 -1.31 -15.16
N VAL A 61 -0.27 -1.47 -13.83
CA VAL A 61 0.42 -0.56 -12.91
C VAL A 61 1.92 -0.86 -12.93
N PRO A 62 2.79 0.12 -13.27
CA PRO A 62 4.23 -0.07 -13.22
C PRO A 62 4.68 -0.32 -11.78
N ALA A 63 5.42 -1.41 -11.54
CA ALA A 63 5.91 -1.77 -10.21
C ALA A 63 6.75 -0.66 -9.56
N ALA A 64 7.53 0.10 -10.35
CA ALA A 64 8.31 1.24 -9.88
C ALA A 64 7.47 2.40 -9.32
N ARG A 65 6.15 2.44 -9.59
CA ARG A 65 5.24 3.50 -9.14
C ARG A 65 4.35 3.08 -7.97
N LEU A 66 4.59 1.89 -7.40
CA LEU A 66 3.86 1.40 -6.25
C LEU A 66 4.85 0.87 -5.22
N GLN A 67 4.77 1.38 -3.99
CA GLN A 67 5.53 0.87 -2.86
C GLN A 67 4.60 0.46 -1.72
N LEU A 68 4.90 -0.68 -1.11
CA LEU A 68 4.27 -1.14 0.12
C LEU A 68 5.25 -0.96 1.27
N CYS A 69 4.84 -0.27 2.32
CA CYS A 69 5.58 -0.16 3.57
C CYS A 69 4.80 -0.90 4.66
N ALA A 70 5.50 -1.64 5.51
CA ALA A 70 4.89 -2.31 6.66
C ALA A 70 5.40 -1.65 7.95
N ALA A 71 4.74 -0.56 8.35
CA ALA A 71 5.09 0.22 9.54
C ALA A 71 3.89 0.31 10.49
N GLY A 72 4.06 -0.20 11.71
CA GLY A 72 3.08 -0.11 12.79
C GLY A 72 3.22 1.18 13.60
N ALA A 73 2.46 1.29 14.69
CA ALA A 73 2.66 2.37 15.66
C ALA A 73 4.08 2.30 16.25
N GLY A 74 4.81 3.42 16.26
CA GLY A 74 6.21 3.48 16.68
C GLY A 74 7.25 3.25 15.56
N ASP A 75 6.82 2.97 14.32
CA ASP A 75 7.69 2.82 13.15
C ASP A 75 7.74 4.09 12.27
N GLU A 76 7.48 5.26 12.84
CA GLU A 76 7.41 6.51 12.07
C GLU A 76 8.73 6.79 11.33
N GLY A 77 9.87 6.40 11.92
CA GLY A 77 11.17 6.47 11.28
C GLY A 77 11.28 5.58 10.05
N THR A 78 10.78 4.35 10.11
CA THR A 78 10.75 3.41 8.98
C THR A 78 9.85 3.91 7.85
N LEU A 79 8.66 4.39 8.18
CA LEU A 79 7.73 4.95 7.19
C LEU A 79 8.32 6.20 6.51
N SER A 80 8.95 7.07 7.29
CA SER A 80 9.60 8.29 6.78
C SER A 80 10.78 7.94 5.85
N ALA A 81 11.64 7.00 6.24
CA ALA A 81 12.73 6.53 5.40
C ALA A 81 12.21 5.93 4.08
N ALA A 82 11.22 5.03 4.15
CA ALA A 82 10.61 4.42 2.96
C ALA A 82 10.01 5.47 2.01
N LEU A 83 9.37 6.52 2.53
CA LEU A 83 8.82 7.61 1.72
C LEU A 83 9.91 8.46 1.08
N ASN A 84 11.00 8.74 1.80
CA ASN A 84 12.13 9.50 1.24
C ASN A 84 12.84 8.72 0.14
N ASP A 85 13.08 7.42 0.36
CA ASP A 85 13.66 6.54 -0.65
C ASP A 85 12.77 6.44 -1.90
N PHE A 86 11.45 6.36 -1.71
CA PHE A 86 10.49 6.32 -2.83
C PHE A 86 10.44 7.62 -3.65
N ARG A 87 10.77 8.75 -3.02
CA ARG A 87 10.83 10.06 -3.67
C ARG A 87 12.17 10.35 -4.34
N ALA A 88 13.21 9.57 -4.01
CA ALA A 88 14.51 9.76 -4.60
C ALA A 88 14.45 9.54 -6.12
N PRO A 89 15.17 10.35 -6.91
CA PRO A 89 15.15 10.30 -8.37
C PRO A 89 15.77 9.04 -8.96
#